data_AF-B0RKU6-F1
#
_entry.id   AF-B0RKU6-F1
#
_cell.length_a   1.000
_cell.length_b   1.000
_cell.length_c   1.000
_cell.angle_alpha   90.00
_cell.angle_beta   90.00
_cell.angle_gamma   90.00
#
_symmetry.space_group_name_H-M   'P 1'
#
loop_
_entity.id
_entity.type
_entity.pdbx_description
1 polymer ?
#
loop_
_entity_poly.entity_id
_entity_poly.type
_entity_poly.pdbx_seq_one_letter_code
_entity_poly.pdbx_strand_id
1 'polypeptide(L)'
;MKSSLSASAFFVAMLLSSHVEASQNVIGQLYSISEPDALEQIQERVANVDWQKELNKDREKWGAFKGVPLPTTQEDKTRKVIPFYSAPFEVKDKDGRLLFPKGYTFNPLVHVRLPQRLIIVEKGQEDWLKSIATESDMIIYASGDVIEVSQRIGRNAFILDKNLQQRLDIKVVPSIIQQEGEHLIIQEFSKQHVENARDKALLDFNGKKLAWSVVGSVMDFLVSPAHATCKSSFINPITDISWSCIFPMRIAGVQVVGGEENPSNSQSPVCVCKGAALPMIGLKTSFWEPKRIIDTVSDPYCMMPLGTQLSKPVPGTLSGGYVETNTSKRVFQQAHYFIFPAWKILNMFYDIPCLDDEGFDVAMMTEILPQWNNEALSLIINPEALLFANPVATIACSADAIAGTYGMPLNALFWCMGSWGNVYPLSGSITSTDFVEANAGIAARSIFTMGRLGLLWNTSDDGCYRELAPIWKKDRFKLQLMRPTRANACLPIGREGLLWTGGKHDPLKDNFMWMMFEKKDCCIRAY
;
A
#
# COMPACT_ATOMS: atom_id res chain seq x y z
N MET A 1 75.26 -30.70 22.17
CA MET A 1 76.04 -31.25 23.30
C MET A 1 75.14 -31.33 24.52
N LYS A 2 75.14 -32.50 25.17
CA LYS A 2 74.80 -32.83 26.58
C LYS A 2 74.62 -31.61 27.51
N SER A 3 73.73 -31.53 28.51
CA SER A 3 73.12 -32.56 29.38
C SER A 3 72.25 -31.88 30.47
N SER A 4 71.41 -32.71 31.11
CA SER A 4 71.01 -32.74 32.54
C SER A 4 70.21 -31.57 33.13
N LEU A 5 68.94 -31.75 33.54
CA LEU A 5 68.36 -32.46 34.72
C LEU A 5 68.36 -31.62 36.03
N SER A 6 67.13 -31.38 36.52
CA SER A 6 66.64 -31.49 37.93
C SER A 6 67.31 -30.62 39.01
N ALA A 7 66.65 -30.03 40.02
CA ALA A 7 65.27 -29.89 40.48
C ALA A 7 65.30 -28.81 41.59
N SER A 8 64.18 -28.19 41.95
CA SER A 8 64.08 -27.40 43.19
C SER A 8 62.69 -27.54 43.80
N ALA A 9 62.69 -27.89 45.09
CA ALA A 9 61.54 -28.07 45.95
C ALA A 9 60.93 -26.73 46.38
N PHE A 10 59.61 -26.69 46.62
CA PHE A 10 59.02 -25.69 47.49
C PHE A 10 57.81 -26.24 48.28
N PHE A 11 57.87 -25.98 49.58
CA PHE A 11 56.92 -26.23 50.66
C PHE A 11 55.61 -25.44 50.48
N VAL A 12 54.42 -26.03 50.72
CA VAL A 12 53.24 -25.29 51.23
C VAL A 12 52.37 -26.21 52.10
N ALA A 13 51.91 -25.62 53.22
CA ALA A 13 51.28 -26.21 54.39
C ALA A 13 49.83 -26.68 54.21
N MET A 14 49.46 -27.68 55.04
CA MET A 14 48.10 -28.14 55.33
C MET A 14 47.34 -27.17 56.24
N LEU A 15 46.12 -26.80 55.86
CA LEU A 15 45.04 -26.41 56.77
C LEU A 15 43.75 -27.12 56.35
N LEU A 16 43.26 -27.98 57.24
CA LEU A 16 42.02 -28.75 57.13
C LEU A 16 40.81 -27.87 57.51
N SER A 17 39.74 -27.91 56.72
CA SER A 17 38.39 -27.50 57.16
C SER A 17 37.32 -28.25 56.36
N SER A 18 36.64 -29.16 57.07
CA SER A 18 35.34 -29.81 56.86
C SER A 18 34.62 -29.65 55.51
N HIS A 19 34.48 -30.78 54.79
CA HIS A 19 33.47 -30.96 53.75
C HIS A 19 32.09 -31.20 54.38
N VAL A 20 31.11 -30.37 54.01
CA VAL A 20 29.69 -30.70 54.14
C VAL A 20 29.27 -31.26 52.78
N GLU A 21 29.17 -32.58 52.66
CA GLU A 21 28.53 -33.24 51.53
C GLU A 21 27.01 -33.15 51.71
N ALA A 22 26.38 -32.18 51.04
CA ALA A 22 24.95 -32.25 50.78
C ALA A 22 24.72 -33.23 49.62
N SER A 23 24.36 -34.48 49.94
CA SER A 23 23.94 -35.45 48.93
C SER A 23 22.59 -35.03 48.33
N GLN A 24 22.62 -34.34 47.18
CA GLN A 24 21.44 -34.24 46.33
C GLN A 24 21.28 -35.55 45.56
N ASN A 25 20.42 -36.43 46.06
CA ASN A 25 19.89 -37.54 45.27
C ASN A 25 18.99 -36.97 44.16
N VAL A 26 19.56 -36.72 42.99
CA VAL A 26 18.78 -36.44 41.78
C VAL A 26 18.29 -37.78 41.24
N ILE A 27 17.04 -38.13 41.55
CA ILE A 27 16.36 -39.30 40.98
C ILE A 27 15.70 -38.85 39.68
N GLY A 28 16.34 -39.13 38.55
CA GLY A 28 15.78 -38.95 37.20
C GLY A 28 16.82 -38.49 36.18
N GLN A 29 16.86 -39.13 35.01
CA GLN A 29 17.64 -38.61 33.88
C GLN A 29 17.00 -37.31 33.38
N LEU A 30 17.68 -36.18 33.59
CA LEU A 30 17.33 -34.91 32.98
C LEU A 30 17.74 -34.97 31.50
N TYR A 31 16.78 -35.16 30.61
CA TYR A 31 17.00 -34.88 29.19
C TYR A 31 16.89 -33.37 28.99
N SER A 32 17.86 -32.77 28.30
CA SER A 32 17.69 -31.41 27.78
C SER A 32 16.60 -31.46 26.71
N ILE A 33 15.37 -31.09 27.07
CA ILE A 33 14.33 -30.83 26.08
C ILE A 33 14.71 -29.49 25.43
N SER A 34 15.54 -29.56 24.39
CA SER A 34 15.68 -28.48 23.42
C SER A 34 14.51 -28.60 22.48
N GLU A 35 13.38 -27.99 22.83
CA GLU A 35 12.32 -27.77 21.85
C GLU A 35 12.97 -27.04 20.67
N PRO A 36 12.82 -27.52 19.43
CA PRO A 36 13.26 -26.75 18.28
C PRO A 36 12.60 -25.37 18.37
N ASP A 37 13.36 -24.31 18.09
CA ASP A 37 12.84 -22.94 18.19
C ASP A 37 11.49 -22.88 17.46
N ALA A 38 10.43 -22.50 18.18
CA ALA A 38 9.10 -22.40 17.61
C ALA A 38 9.12 -21.52 16.35
N LEU A 39 10.03 -20.55 16.28
CA LEU A 39 10.29 -19.75 15.09
C LEU A 39 10.88 -20.56 13.95
N GLU A 40 11.88 -21.41 14.20
CA GLU A 40 12.49 -22.26 13.17
C GLU A 40 11.48 -23.26 12.61
N GLN A 41 10.61 -23.83 13.45
CA GLN A 41 9.51 -24.69 12.98
C GLN A 41 8.45 -23.92 12.18
N ILE A 42 8.10 -22.70 12.59
CA ILE A 42 7.17 -21.84 11.83
C ILE A 42 7.81 -21.47 10.49
N GLN A 43 9.08 -21.07 10.48
CA GLN A 43 9.84 -20.76 9.27
C GLN A 43 9.90 -21.96 8.32
N GLU A 44 10.17 -23.17 8.84
CA GLU A 44 10.22 -24.39 8.04
C GLU A 44 8.83 -24.76 7.50
N ARG A 45 7.77 -24.63 8.30
CA ARG A 45 6.39 -24.84 7.84
C ARG A 45 6.00 -23.84 6.76
N VAL A 46 6.30 -22.56 6.96
CA VAL A 46 6.05 -21.46 6.02
C VAL A 46 6.86 -21.63 4.74
N ALA A 47 8.12 -22.05 4.82
CA ALA A 47 8.98 -22.29 3.66
C ALA A 47 8.50 -23.48 2.80
N ASN A 48 7.86 -24.46 3.43
CA ASN A 48 7.31 -25.64 2.77
C ASN A 48 5.88 -25.45 2.22
N VAL A 49 5.25 -24.28 2.43
CA VAL A 49 3.95 -23.96 1.84
C VAL A 49 4.15 -23.46 0.41
N ASP A 50 3.42 -24.05 -0.54
CA ASP A 50 3.28 -23.51 -1.89
C ASP A 50 2.39 -22.27 -1.85
N TRP A 51 3.00 -21.13 -1.51
CA TRP A 51 2.33 -19.84 -1.44
C TRP A 51 1.64 -19.48 -2.75
N GLN A 52 2.19 -19.90 -3.89
CA GLN A 52 1.59 -19.60 -5.19
C GLN A 52 0.25 -20.34 -5.37
N LYS A 53 0.14 -21.58 -4.88
CA LYS A 53 -1.12 -22.32 -4.87
C LYS A 53 -2.12 -21.77 -3.85
N GLU A 54 -1.67 -21.45 -2.63
CA GLU A 54 -2.56 -20.99 -1.56
C GLU A 54 -3.11 -19.57 -1.83
N LEU A 55 -2.27 -18.67 -2.33
CA LEU A 55 -2.69 -17.30 -2.67
C LEU A 55 -3.67 -17.25 -3.85
N ASN A 56 -3.55 -18.19 -4.80
CA ASN A 56 -4.45 -18.26 -5.96
C ASN A 56 -5.78 -18.97 -5.67
N LYS A 57 -5.93 -19.67 -4.54
CA LYS A 57 -7.11 -20.49 -4.25
C LYS A 57 -8.38 -19.69 -3.91
N ASP A 58 -8.22 -18.45 -3.44
CA ASP A 58 -9.32 -17.59 -2.97
C ASP A 58 -9.11 -16.11 -3.34
N ARG A 59 -8.36 -15.84 -4.41
CA ARG A 59 -7.92 -14.50 -4.80
C ARG A 59 -9.08 -13.52 -5.01
N GLU A 60 -10.21 -13.98 -5.55
CA GLU A 60 -11.43 -13.17 -5.72
C GLU A 60 -11.96 -12.56 -4.41
N LYS A 61 -11.59 -13.11 -3.24
CA LYS A 61 -12.02 -12.58 -1.92
C LYS A 61 -11.15 -11.44 -1.41
N TRP A 62 -9.97 -11.22 -1.98
CA TRP A 62 -9.04 -10.19 -1.52
C TRP A 62 -9.65 -8.79 -1.69
N GLY A 63 -9.30 -7.89 -0.78
CA GLY A 63 -9.73 -6.49 -0.86
C GLY A 63 -9.42 -5.84 -2.21
N ALA A 64 -8.29 -6.19 -2.83
CA ALA A 64 -7.85 -5.65 -4.12
C ALA A 64 -8.82 -5.93 -5.29
N PHE A 65 -9.60 -7.02 -5.24
CA PHE A 65 -10.54 -7.40 -6.31
C PHE A 65 -12.00 -7.01 -5.99
N LYS A 66 -12.25 -6.33 -4.87
CA LYS A 66 -13.57 -5.78 -4.53
C LYS A 66 -13.86 -4.54 -5.37
N GLY A 67 -14.22 -4.77 -6.63
CA GLY A 67 -14.75 -3.73 -7.51
C GLY A 67 -16.16 -3.28 -7.12
N VAL A 68 -16.80 -2.54 -8.02
CA VAL A 68 -18.19 -2.09 -7.90
C VAL A 68 -19.05 -2.80 -8.94
N PRO A 69 -19.77 -3.88 -8.57
CA PRO A 69 -20.72 -4.51 -9.48
C PRO A 69 -21.78 -3.50 -9.93
N LEU A 70 -22.05 -3.47 -11.24
CA LEU A 70 -23.00 -2.54 -11.84
C LEU A 70 -24.11 -3.30 -12.57
N PRO A 71 -25.36 -2.77 -12.56
CA PRO A 71 -26.45 -3.37 -13.32
C PRO A 71 -26.28 -3.18 -14.83
N THR A 72 -26.96 -4.01 -15.63
CA THR A 72 -27.07 -3.83 -17.08
C THR A 72 -28.36 -3.09 -17.44
N THR A 73 -28.28 -2.16 -18.41
CA THR A 73 -29.44 -1.43 -18.91
C THR A 73 -30.23 -2.25 -19.93
N GLN A 74 -31.53 -1.96 -20.05
CA GLN A 74 -32.40 -2.56 -21.07
C GLN A 74 -32.41 -1.77 -22.39
N GLU A 75 -32.04 -0.49 -22.34
CA GLU A 75 -32.04 0.40 -23.50
C GLU A 75 -30.69 1.07 -23.66
N ASP A 76 -30.29 1.28 -24.91
CA ASP A 76 -29.11 2.05 -25.26
C ASP A 76 -29.34 3.53 -24.92
N LYS A 77 -28.36 4.16 -24.26
CA LYS A 77 -28.48 5.55 -23.82
C LYS A 77 -27.17 6.28 -23.94
N THR A 78 -27.22 7.51 -24.43
CA THR A 78 -26.07 8.43 -24.38
C THR A 78 -26.34 9.54 -23.38
N ARG A 79 -25.39 9.77 -22.47
CA ARG A 79 -25.46 10.83 -21.47
C ARG A 79 -24.26 11.75 -21.58
N LYS A 80 -24.50 13.05 -21.43
CA LYS A 80 -23.46 14.07 -21.32
C LYS A 80 -23.34 14.47 -19.86
N VAL A 81 -22.15 14.31 -19.28
CA VAL A 81 -21.88 14.52 -17.84
C VAL A 81 -20.70 15.47 -17.66
N ILE A 82 -20.80 16.38 -16.70
CA ILE A 82 -19.68 17.21 -16.26
C ILE A 82 -19.35 16.82 -14.81
N PRO A 83 -18.13 16.32 -14.53
CA PRO A 83 -17.72 15.95 -13.19
C PRO A 83 -17.32 17.20 -12.40
N PHE A 84 -18.27 18.05 -12.02
CA PHE A 84 -17.95 19.22 -11.19
C PHE A 84 -17.31 18.79 -9.86
N TYR A 85 -16.32 19.54 -9.41
CA TYR A 85 -15.77 19.42 -8.06
C TYR A 85 -16.18 20.64 -7.25
N SER A 86 -16.53 20.45 -5.98
CA SER A 86 -16.76 21.53 -5.02
C SER A 86 -15.87 21.33 -3.80
N ALA A 87 -15.05 22.34 -3.45
CA ALA A 87 -14.09 22.24 -2.36
C ALA A 87 -14.79 22.09 -0.99
N PRO A 88 -14.56 21.01 -0.22
CA PRO A 88 -15.21 20.85 1.08
C PRO A 88 -14.51 21.64 2.21
N PHE A 89 -13.35 22.24 1.92
CA PHE A 89 -12.50 23.01 2.84
C PHE A 89 -12.05 24.33 2.22
N GLU A 90 -11.58 25.24 3.07
CA GLU A 90 -10.87 26.44 2.66
C GLU A 90 -9.40 26.12 2.37
N VAL A 91 -8.84 26.71 1.31
CA VAL A 91 -7.39 26.67 1.04
C VAL A 91 -6.84 28.04 1.36
N LYS A 92 -5.86 28.11 2.25
CA LYS A 92 -5.17 29.35 2.65
C LYS A 92 -3.69 29.27 2.28
N ASP A 93 -3.08 30.42 2.04
CA ASP A 93 -1.63 30.51 1.90
C ASP A 93 -0.91 30.45 3.26
N LYS A 94 0.43 30.51 3.21
CA LYS A 94 1.30 30.53 4.40
C LYS A 94 1.04 31.71 5.35
N ASP A 95 0.47 32.80 4.84
CA ASP A 95 0.18 34.04 5.58
C ASP A 95 -1.29 34.07 6.05
N GLY A 96 -2.04 32.98 5.85
CA GLY A 96 -3.43 32.84 6.25
C GLY A 96 -4.45 33.46 5.28
N ARG A 97 -4.02 33.97 4.12
CA ARG A 97 -4.91 34.56 3.11
C ARG A 97 -5.66 33.46 2.37
N LEU A 98 -6.94 33.67 2.10
CA LEU A 98 -7.80 32.71 1.43
C LEU A 98 -7.47 32.64 -0.07
N LEU A 99 -7.01 31.47 -0.54
CA LEU A 99 -6.80 31.17 -1.96
C LEU A 99 -8.07 30.64 -2.61
N PHE A 100 -8.71 29.67 -1.96
CA PHE A 100 -9.98 29.09 -2.43
C PHE A 100 -10.97 28.97 -1.27
N PRO A 101 -12.18 29.52 -1.38
CA PRO A 101 -13.21 29.37 -0.36
C PRO A 101 -13.76 27.94 -0.35
N LYS A 102 -14.28 27.53 0.81
CA LYS A 102 -15.13 26.35 0.90
C LYS A 102 -16.34 26.53 -0.03
N GLY A 103 -16.64 25.51 -0.82
CA GLY A 103 -17.68 25.54 -1.84
C GLY A 103 -17.21 26.04 -3.21
N TYR A 104 -15.94 26.39 -3.40
CA TYR A 104 -15.41 26.72 -4.73
C TYR A 104 -15.64 25.56 -5.69
N THR A 105 -16.39 25.82 -6.77
CA THR A 105 -16.78 24.81 -7.75
C THR A 105 -16.08 25.04 -9.08
N PHE A 106 -15.54 23.98 -9.68
CA PHE A 106 -14.95 24.05 -11.02
C PHE A 106 -15.09 22.72 -11.78
N ASN A 107 -14.93 22.78 -13.10
CA ASN A 107 -14.88 21.61 -13.98
C ASN A 107 -13.43 21.18 -14.21
N PRO A 108 -12.99 20.00 -13.72
CA PRO A 108 -11.62 19.54 -13.92
C PRO A 108 -11.27 19.26 -15.39
N LEU A 109 -12.26 18.97 -16.23
CA LEU A 109 -12.05 18.66 -17.65
C LEU A 109 -11.56 19.87 -18.47
N VAL A 110 -11.65 21.08 -17.91
CA VAL A 110 -11.05 22.31 -18.45
C VAL A 110 -9.52 22.30 -18.28
N HIS A 111 -9.02 21.66 -17.23
CA HIS A 111 -7.60 21.68 -16.85
C HIS A 111 -6.87 20.40 -17.22
N VAL A 112 -7.58 19.26 -17.23
CA VAL A 112 -7.00 17.94 -17.50
C VAL A 112 -7.86 17.21 -18.52
N ARG A 113 -7.21 16.59 -19.51
CA ARG A 113 -7.90 15.77 -20.51
C ARG A 113 -7.77 14.29 -20.18
N LEU A 114 -8.86 13.56 -20.35
CA LEU A 114 -8.92 12.11 -20.33
C LEU A 114 -8.14 11.59 -21.55
N PRO A 115 -7.02 10.90 -21.35
CA PRO A 115 -6.11 10.55 -22.45
C PRO A 115 -6.64 9.37 -23.30
N GLN A 116 -7.44 8.49 -22.70
CA GLN A 116 -7.92 7.26 -23.32
C GLN A 116 -9.43 7.12 -23.14
N ARG A 117 -10.09 6.53 -24.13
CA ARG A 117 -11.49 6.11 -24.01
C ARG A 117 -11.56 4.93 -23.04
N LEU A 118 -12.47 4.99 -22.08
CA LEU A 118 -12.65 3.96 -21.07
C LEU A 118 -13.81 3.05 -21.50
N ILE A 119 -13.61 1.74 -21.41
CA ILE A 119 -14.65 0.74 -21.66
C ILE A 119 -14.90 0.01 -20.34
N ILE A 120 -16.09 0.18 -19.79
CA ILE A 120 -16.53 -0.45 -18.54
C ILE A 120 -17.35 -1.69 -18.89
N VAL A 121 -16.94 -2.84 -18.39
CA VAL A 121 -17.55 -4.15 -18.69
C VAL A 121 -17.71 -4.99 -17.43
N GLU A 122 -18.49 -6.06 -17.52
CA GLU A 122 -18.60 -7.10 -16.50
C GLU A 122 -18.22 -8.46 -17.11
N LYS A 123 -17.98 -9.46 -16.25
CA LYS A 123 -17.76 -10.85 -16.67
C LYS A 123 -18.87 -11.34 -17.61
N GLY A 124 -18.50 -11.95 -18.73
CA GLY A 124 -19.42 -12.44 -19.77
C GLY A 124 -19.63 -11.48 -20.95
N GLN A 125 -19.07 -10.27 -20.91
CA GLN A 125 -19.17 -9.27 -21.99
C GLN A 125 -17.91 -9.23 -22.89
N GLU A 126 -17.03 -10.23 -22.79
CA GLU A 126 -15.73 -10.25 -23.47
C GLU A 126 -15.86 -10.32 -25.00
N ASP A 127 -16.88 -11.00 -25.53
CA ASP A 127 -17.10 -11.08 -26.98
C ASP A 127 -17.51 -9.72 -27.56
N TRP A 128 -18.34 -8.97 -26.84
CA TRP A 128 -18.70 -7.60 -27.22
C TRP A 128 -17.49 -6.67 -27.14
N LEU A 129 -16.74 -6.73 -26.03
CA LEU A 129 -15.50 -6.00 -25.84
C LEU A 129 -14.51 -6.21 -27.00
N LYS A 130 -14.30 -7.47 -27.43
CA LYS A 130 -13.42 -7.79 -28.57
C LYS A 130 -13.89 -7.18 -29.89
N SER A 131 -15.18 -6.95 -30.07
CA SER A 131 -15.72 -6.40 -31.32
C SER A 131 -15.58 -4.87 -31.42
N ILE A 132 -15.38 -4.17 -30.30
CA ILE A 132 -15.37 -2.70 -30.24
C ILE A 132 -14.07 -2.08 -29.70
N ALA A 133 -13.28 -2.84 -28.93
CA ALA A 133 -12.10 -2.32 -28.26
C ALA A 133 -10.92 -2.17 -29.23
N THR A 134 -10.21 -1.05 -29.12
CA THR A 134 -8.94 -0.78 -29.79
C THR A 134 -7.78 -0.92 -28.80
N GLU A 135 -6.54 -0.89 -29.31
CA GLU A 135 -5.33 -0.97 -28.48
C GLU A 135 -5.18 0.23 -27.53
N SER A 136 -5.71 1.40 -27.91
CA SER A 136 -5.62 2.62 -27.10
C SER A 136 -6.64 2.69 -25.96
N ASP A 137 -7.67 1.85 -26.00
CA ASP A 137 -8.74 1.88 -24.99
C ASP A 137 -8.27 1.34 -23.64
N MET A 138 -8.79 1.92 -22.56
CA MET A 138 -8.60 1.40 -21.22
C MET A 138 -9.79 0.52 -20.85
N ILE A 139 -9.53 -0.75 -20.55
CA ILE A 139 -10.57 -1.72 -20.20
C ILE A 139 -10.68 -1.80 -18.68
N ILE A 140 -11.88 -1.57 -18.17
CA ILE A 140 -12.16 -1.55 -16.74
C ILE A 140 -13.30 -2.53 -16.46
N TYR A 141 -13.05 -3.51 -15.61
CA TYR A 141 -14.06 -4.46 -15.17
C TYR A 141 -14.72 -3.96 -13.89
N ALA A 142 -16.05 -4.02 -13.85
CA ALA A 142 -16.85 -3.64 -12.70
C ALA A 142 -16.50 -4.48 -11.47
N SER A 143 -16.31 -5.79 -11.63
CA SER A 143 -15.92 -6.67 -10.52
C SER A 143 -15.14 -7.91 -10.98
N GLY A 144 -14.53 -8.61 -10.03
CA GLY A 144 -13.89 -9.91 -10.23
C GLY A 144 -12.37 -9.86 -10.40
N ASP A 145 -11.79 -11.02 -10.71
CA ASP A 145 -10.35 -11.20 -10.85
C ASP A 145 -9.84 -10.67 -12.20
N VAL A 146 -9.48 -9.39 -12.22
CA VAL A 146 -9.04 -8.72 -13.44
C VAL A 146 -7.66 -9.16 -13.92
N ILE A 147 -6.85 -9.83 -13.07
CA ILE A 147 -5.57 -10.40 -13.48
C ILE A 147 -5.81 -11.61 -14.39
N GLU A 148 -6.69 -12.54 -13.98
CA GLU A 148 -7.05 -13.69 -14.80
C GLU A 148 -7.69 -13.23 -16.12
N VAL A 149 -8.57 -12.23 -16.04
CA VAL A 149 -9.18 -11.63 -17.22
C VAL A 149 -8.12 -11.04 -18.15
N SER A 150 -7.16 -10.27 -17.61
CA SER A 150 -6.05 -9.68 -18.38
C SER A 150 -5.25 -10.73 -19.14
N GLN A 151 -4.95 -11.87 -18.49
CA GLN A 151 -4.30 -13.01 -19.13
C GLN A 151 -5.15 -13.60 -20.25
N ARG A 152 -6.45 -13.76 -20.02
CA ARG A 152 -7.41 -14.35 -20.98
C ARG A 152 -7.60 -13.48 -22.23
N ILE A 153 -7.65 -12.17 -22.07
CA ILE A 153 -7.81 -11.22 -23.20
C ILE A 153 -6.47 -10.81 -23.83
N GLY A 154 -5.34 -11.18 -23.22
CA GLY A 154 -4.00 -10.87 -23.73
C GLY A 154 -3.62 -9.39 -23.65
N ARG A 155 -4.31 -8.59 -22.83
CA ARG A 155 -4.07 -7.16 -22.64
C ARG A 155 -4.44 -6.74 -21.22
N ASN A 156 -3.81 -5.68 -20.72
CA ASN A 156 -4.05 -5.22 -19.37
C ASN A 156 -5.52 -4.78 -19.17
N ALA A 157 -6.12 -5.22 -18.06
CA ALA A 157 -7.45 -4.85 -17.62
C ALA A 157 -7.41 -4.37 -16.17
N PHE A 158 -8.22 -3.37 -15.88
CA PHE A 158 -8.25 -2.69 -14.60
C PHE A 158 -9.54 -3.02 -13.83
N ILE A 159 -9.53 -2.83 -12.52
CA ILE A 159 -10.72 -2.95 -11.67
C ILE A 159 -11.38 -1.58 -11.47
N LEU A 160 -12.72 -1.55 -11.47
CA LEU A 160 -13.49 -0.36 -11.15
C LEU A 160 -13.55 -0.15 -9.64
N ASP A 161 -12.88 0.89 -9.14
CA ASP A 161 -13.03 1.31 -7.76
C ASP A 161 -14.18 2.31 -7.56
N LYS A 162 -14.60 2.47 -6.30
CA LYS A 162 -15.74 3.32 -5.91
C LYS A 162 -15.51 4.80 -6.22
N ASN A 163 -14.29 5.31 -6.08
CA ASN A 163 -14.00 6.72 -6.34
C ASN A 163 -14.10 7.01 -7.84
N LEU A 164 -13.53 6.12 -8.68
CA LEU A 164 -13.68 6.20 -10.13
C LEU A 164 -15.15 6.12 -10.58
N GLN A 165 -15.91 5.15 -10.05
CA GLN A 165 -17.34 4.97 -10.35
C GLN A 165 -18.16 6.22 -10.03
N GLN A 166 -17.96 6.79 -8.83
CA GLN A 166 -18.67 7.99 -8.39
C GLN A 166 -18.28 9.22 -9.19
N ARG A 167 -16.98 9.38 -9.49
CA ARG A 167 -16.47 10.57 -10.19
C ARG A 167 -16.97 10.66 -11.62
N LEU A 168 -16.96 9.55 -12.35
CA LEU A 168 -17.37 9.51 -13.75
C LEU A 168 -18.86 9.21 -13.93
N ASP A 169 -19.64 9.18 -12.84
CA ASP A 169 -21.10 8.90 -12.84
C ASP A 169 -21.46 7.61 -13.60
N ILE A 170 -20.69 6.55 -13.38
CA ILE A 170 -20.84 5.26 -14.04
C ILE A 170 -21.96 4.48 -13.35
N LYS A 171 -23.05 4.20 -14.08
CA LYS A 171 -24.26 3.60 -13.49
C LYS A 171 -24.53 2.18 -13.95
N VAL A 172 -24.09 1.83 -15.15
CA VAL A 172 -24.45 0.57 -15.81
C VAL A 172 -23.28 0.00 -16.60
N VAL A 173 -23.34 -1.29 -16.89
CA VAL A 173 -22.40 -2.02 -17.75
C VAL A 173 -23.12 -2.81 -18.84
N PRO A 174 -22.61 -2.83 -20.09
CA PRO A 174 -21.39 -2.18 -20.52
C PRO A 174 -21.59 -0.69 -20.80
N SER A 175 -20.53 0.09 -20.61
CA SER A 175 -20.50 1.53 -20.92
C SER A 175 -19.18 1.96 -21.56
N ILE A 176 -19.23 2.94 -22.46
CA ILE A 176 -18.05 3.60 -23.04
C ILE A 176 -18.03 5.05 -22.57
N ILE A 177 -16.88 5.52 -22.10
CA ILE A 177 -16.69 6.87 -21.60
C ILE A 177 -15.58 7.54 -22.42
N GLN A 178 -15.91 8.68 -23.02
CA GLN A 178 -14.96 9.52 -23.74
C GLN A 178 -15.17 10.99 -23.38
N GLN A 179 -14.13 11.80 -23.53
CA GLN A 179 -14.23 13.24 -23.33
C GLN A 179 -14.47 13.94 -24.67
N GLU A 180 -15.47 14.82 -24.70
CA GLU A 180 -15.74 15.74 -25.81
C GLU A 180 -15.77 17.19 -25.28
N GLY A 181 -14.70 17.92 -25.57
CA GLY A 181 -14.49 19.26 -25.01
C GLY A 181 -14.43 19.20 -23.49
N GLU A 182 -15.32 19.92 -22.82
CA GLU A 182 -15.38 20.03 -21.36
C GLU A 182 -16.37 19.06 -20.69
N HIS A 183 -16.82 18.03 -21.42
CA HIS A 183 -17.85 17.09 -20.95
C HIS A 183 -17.44 15.65 -21.25
N LEU A 184 -17.94 14.72 -20.44
CA LEU A 184 -17.89 13.29 -20.72
C LEU A 184 -19.13 12.88 -21.51
N ILE A 185 -18.93 12.09 -22.54
CA ILE A 185 -19.98 11.34 -23.23
C ILE A 185 -19.91 9.91 -22.72
N ILE A 186 -20.97 9.48 -22.06
CA ILE A 186 -21.15 8.13 -21.54
C ILE A 186 -22.18 7.44 -22.42
N GLN A 187 -21.76 6.42 -23.14
CA GLN A 187 -22.62 5.56 -23.97
C GLN A 187 -22.86 4.27 -23.21
N GLU A 188 -24.12 4.00 -22.89
CA GLU A 188 -24.59 2.84 -22.14
C GLU A 188 -25.26 1.89 -23.14
N PHE A 189 -24.92 0.60 -23.08
CA PHE A 189 -25.39 -0.39 -24.05
C PHE A 189 -26.33 -1.40 -23.40
N SER A 190 -27.44 -1.68 -24.07
CA SER A 190 -28.41 -2.67 -23.63
C SER A 190 -27.87 -4.09 -23.74
N LYS A 191 -28.43 -4.99 -22.92
CA LYS A 191 -28.14 -6.43 -23.04
C LYS A 191 -28.39 -6.95 -24.46
N GLN A 192 -29.49 -6.52 -25.09
CA GLN A 192 -29.83 -6.93 -26.45
C GLN A 192 -28.81 -6.44 -27.48
N HIS A 193 -28.30 -5.20 -27.33
CA HIS A 193 -27.24 -4.69 -28.20
C HIS A 193 -25.98 -5.56 -28.11
N VAL A 194 -25.57 -5.91 -26.89
CA VAL A 194 -24.38 -6.74 -26.62
C VAL A 194 -24.53 -8.13 -27.25
N GLU A 195 -25.69 -8.76 -27.10
CA GLU A 195 -26.00 -10.06 -27.68
C GLU A 195 -26.02 -10.01 -29.22
N ASN A 196 -26.67 -9.02 -29.82
CA ASN A 196 -26.70 -8.86 -31.28
C ASN A 196 -25.32 -8.64 -31.89
N ALA A 197 -24.47 -7.84 -31.21
CA ALA A 197 -23.10 -7.59 -31.65
C ALA A 197 -22.25 -8.86 -31.58
N ARG A 198 -22.44 -9.68 -30.54
CA ARG A 198 -21.82 -11.00 -30.40
C ARG A 198 -22.21 -11.93 -31.55
N ASP A 199 -23.51 -12.03 -31.84
CA ASP A 199 -24.01 -12.90 -32.92
C ASP A 199 -23.47 -12.48 -34.28
N LYS A 200 -23.41 -11.17 -34.54
CA LYS A 200 -22.80 -10.63 -35.76
C LYS A 200 -21.30 -10.96 -35.86
N ALA A 201 -20.56 -10.82 -34.77
CA ALA A 201 -19.14 -11.15 -34.73
C ALA A 201 -18.89 -12.65 -34.98
N LEU A 202 -19.74 -13.54 -34.44
CA LEU A 202 -19.68 -14.99 -34.69
C LEU A 202 -19.97 -15.34 -36.16
N LEU A 203 -20.94 -14.66 -36.77
CA LEU A 203 -21.27 -14.83 -38.20
C LEU A 203 -20.13 -14.36 -39.10
N ASP A 204 -19.52 -13.22 -38.82
CA ASP A 204 -18.36 -12.69 -39.58
C ASP A 204 -17.12 -13.58 -39.44
N PHE A 205 -16.92 -14.22 -38.28
CA PHE A 205 -15.82 -15.17 -38.06
C PHE A 205 -15.99 -16.47 -38.86
N ASN A 206 -17.23 -16.95 -39.01
CA ASN A 206 -17.53 -18.11 -39.86
C ASN A 206 -17.45 -17.78 -41.37
N GLY A 207 -17.77 -16.54 -41.77
CA GLY A 207 -17.60 -16.09 -43.16
C GLY A 207 -16.14 -15.92 -43.60
N LYS A 208 -15.23 -15.61 -42.66
CA LYS A 208 -13.80 -15.40 -42.95
C LYS A 208 -12.93 -16.66 -42.94
N LYS A 209 -13.48 -17.85 -42.64
CA LYS A 209 -12.75 -19.13 -42.72
C LYS A 209 -12.45 -19.63 -44.15
N LEU A 210 -12.85 -18.89 -45.20
CA LEU A 210 -12.68 -19.29 -46.61
C LEU A 210 -11.64 -18.49 -47.40
N ALA A 211 -10.94 -17.55 -46.76
CA ALA A 211 -9.84 -16.84 -47.40
C ALA A 211 -8.77 -16.51 -46.37
N TRP A 212 -7.71 -17.30 -46.34
CA TRP A 212 -6.31 -16.86 -46.14
C TRP A 212 -5.39 -18.09 -46.21
N SER A 213 -4.95 -18.38 -47.43
CA SER A 213 -3.81 -19.25 -47.68
C SER A 213 -2.54 -18.39 -47.71
N VAL A 214 -1.63 -18.69 -46.77
CA VAL A 214 -0.15 -18.63 -46.85
C VAL A 214 0.47 -17.42 -47.57
N VAL A 215 0.96 -16.44 -46.81
CA VAL A 215 2.36 -15.96 -46.84
C VAL A 215 2.63 -15.26 -45.50
N GLY A 216 3.46 -15.88 -44.66
CA GLY A 216 3.94 -15.28 -43.42
C GLY A 216 5.43 -15.55 -43.28
N SER A 217 6.26 -14.61 -43.74
CA SER A 217 7.69 -14.60 -43.46
C SER A 217 7.90 -14.49 -41.95
N VAL A 218 8.52 -15.52 -41.38
CA VAL A 218 8.96 -15.57 -40.00
C VAL A 218 10.19 -14.68 -39.88
N MET A 219 9.98 -13.45 -39.44
CA MET A 219 11.02 -12.60 -38.89
C MET A 219 10.73 -12.47 -37.40
N ASP A 220 10.97 -13.58 -36.68
CA ASP A 220 11.00 -13.63 -35.24
C ASP A 220 12.15 -12.74 -34.76
N PHE A 221 11.83 -11.49 -34.42
CA PHE A 221 12.67 -10.75 -33.50
C PHE A 221 12.58 -11.48 -32.15
N LEU A 222 13.62 -12.25 -31.85
CA LEU A 222 13.94 -12.69 -30.50
C LEU A 222 14.29 -11.47 -29.65
N VAL A 223 13.27 -10.70 -29.24
CA VAL A 223 13.38 -9.90 -28.03
C VAL A 223 13.27 -10.90 -26.90
N SER A 224 14.39 -11.23 -26.27
CA SER A 224 14.34 -11.94 -25.00
C SER A 224 13.44 -11.14 -24.06
N PRO A 225 12.31 -11.69 -23.57
CA PRO A 225 11.60 -11.02 -22.50
C PRO A 225 12.58 -10.96 -21.33
N ALA A 226 13.00 -9.76 -20.93
CA ALA A 226 13.71 -9.58 -19.68
C ALA A 226 12.73 -9.98 -18.57
N HIS A 227 12.82 -11.23 -18.13
CA HIS A 227 12.05 -11.72 -17.00
C HIS A 227 12.64 -11.08 -15.76
N ALA A 228 11.92 -10.10 -15.24
CA ALA A 228 12.25 -9.53 -13.96
C ALA A 228 11.83 -10.54 -12.88
N THR A 229 12.81 -11.27 -12.35
CA THR A 229 12.59 -12.22 -11.27
C THR A 229 12.34 -11.43 -9.99
N CYS A 230 11.18 -11.62 -9.36
CA CYS A 230 10.86 -11.04 -8.05
C CYS A 230 11.86 -11.55 -6.99
N LYS A 231 12.90 -10.77 -6.70
CA LYS A 231 13.97 -11.14 -5.77
C LYS A 231 13.57 -10.83 -4.32
N SER A 232 12.71 -11.65 -3.74
CA SER A 232 12.26 -11.50 -2.36
C SER A 232 12.00 -12.85 -1.69
N SER A 233 12.10 -12.91 -0.37
CA SER A 233 11.74 -14.08 0.43
C SER A 233 10.41 -13.84 1.16
N PHE A 234 9.83 -14.88 1.76
CA PHE A 234 8.70 -14.66 2.68
C PHE A 234 9.13 -13.75 3.85
N ILE A 235 8.20 -12.94 4.39
CA ILE A 235 8.45 -12.06 5.53
C ILE A 235 8.72 -12.85 6.81
N ASN A 236 9.77 -12.48 7.55
CA ASN A 236 9.93 -12.91 8.92
C ASN A 236 9.39 -11.84 9.88
N PRO A 237 8.22 -12.04 10.53
CA PRO A 237 7.60 -11.04 11.39
C PRO A 237 8.46 -10.69 12.62
N ILE A 238 9.40 -11.54 13.02
CA ILE A 238 10.25 -11.29 14.18
C ILE A 238 11.47 -10.46 13.78
N THR A 239 12.17 -10.85 12.71
CA THR A 239 13.44 -10.24 12.34
C THR A 239 13.31 -9.06 11.39
N ASP A 240 12.34 -9.06 10.47
CA ASP A 240 12.22 -8.01 9.46
C ASP A 240 11.61 -6.74 10.07
N ILE A 241 10.72 -6.90 11.05
CA ILE A 241 10.10 -5.80 11.79
C ILE A 241 11.09 -5.20 12.79
N SER A 242 11.15 -3.88 12.88
CA SER A 242 11.88 -3.17 13.92
C SER A 242 10.94 -2.89 15.08
N TRP A 243 10.94 -3.79 16.05
CA TRP A 243 10.12 -3.69 17.26
C TRP A 243 10.42 -2.46 18.12
N SER A 244 11.55 -1.76 17.90
CA SER A 244 11.78 -0.45 18.50
C SER A 244 10.74 0.60 18.08
N CYS A 245 10.14 0.45 16.90
CA CYS A 245 9.17 1.40 16.34
C CYS A 245 7.77 1.31 16.93
N ILE A 246 7.50 0.34 17.82
CA ILE A 246 6.25 0.29 18.59
C ILE A 246 6.22 1.37 19.71
N PHE A 247 7.39 1.92 20.03
CA PHE A 247 7.59 2.94 21.04
C PHE A 247 7.57 4.36 20.42
N PRO A 248 7.21 5.39 21.20
CA PRO A 248 6.88 5.35 22.63
C PRO A 248 5.50 4.77 22.92
N MET A 249 5.41 3.98 23.99
CA MET A 249 4.15 3.52 24.58
C MET A 249 3.82 4.36 25.80
N ARG A 250 2.57 4.82 25.90
CA ARG A 250 2.07 5.59 27.05
C ARG A 250 0.86 4.92 27.66
N ILE A 251 0.82 4.90 28.99
CA ILE A 251 -0.32 4.42 29.79
C ILE A 251 -0.69 5.54 30.75
N ALA A 252 -1.97 5.92 30.77
CA ALA A 252 -2.48 7.02 31.60
C ALA A 252 -1.66 8.31 31.44
N GLY A 253 -1.33 8.68 30.20
CA GLY A 253 -0.54 9.89 29.92
C GLY A 253 0.93 9.84 30.34
N VAL A 254 1.40 8.81 31.06
CA VAL A 254 2.80 8.61 31.44
C VAL A 254 3.51 7.77 30.38
N GLN A 255 4.71 8.17 29.98
CA GLN A 255 5.55 7.38 29.09
C GLN A 255 6.15 6.21 29.85
N VAL A 256 5.73 4.99 29.50
CA VAL A 256 6.22 3.77 30.16
C VAL A 256 7.58 3.38 29.56
N VAL A 257 7.76 3.62 28.26
CA VAL A 257 9.01 3.33 27.55
C VAL A 257 9.40 4.48 26.61
N GLY A 258 10.66 4.90 26.71
CA GLY A 258 11.31 5.89 25.82
C GLY A 258 11.24 5.48 24.35
N GLY A 259 11.10 6.43 23.43
CA GLY A 259 11.06 6.15 22.00
C GLY A 259 11.07 7.43 21.16
N GLU A 260 11.30 7.28 19.86
CA GLU A 260 11.37 8.41 18.92
C GLU A 260 9.98 9.05 18.71
N GLU A 261 9.93 10.37 18.87
CA GLU A 261 8.87 11.32 18.50
C GLU A 261 7.40 10.91 18.72
N ASN A 262 6.69 11.66 19.58
CA ASN A 262 5.28 11.42 19.86
C ASN A 262 4.40 12.57 19.31
N PRO A 263 3.38 12.28 18.50
CA PRO A 263 2.48 13.31 17.96
C PRO A 263 1.37 13.75 18.93
N SER A 264 1.09 13.03 20.03
CA SER A 264 0.01 13.43 20.96
C SER A 264 0.53 14.32 22.08
N ASN A 265 0.07 15.57 22.09
CA ASN A 265 0.20 16.52 23.20
C ASN A 265 -0.85 16.32 24.31
N SER A 266 -1.65 15.25 24.25
CA SER A 266 -2.71 15.00 25.24
C SER A 266 -2.10 14.50 26.55
N GLN A 267 -1.90 15.42 27.50
CA GLN A 267 -1.41 15.13 28.84
C GLN A 267 -2.47 14.53 29.78
N SER A 268 -3.76 14.55 29.40
CA SER A 268 -4.82 13.98 30.25
C SER A 268 -4.65 12.46 30.40
N PRO A 269 -4.51 11.93 31.63
CA PRO A 269 -4.39 10.50 31.88
C PRO A 269 -5.70 9.74 31.69
N VAL A 270 -6.83 10.45 31.76
CA VAL A 270 -8.18 9.89 31.73
C VAL A 270 -8.85 10.18 30.39
N CYS A 271 -9.59 9.20 29.88
CA CYS A 271 -10.49 9.29 28.74
C CYS A 271 -11.93 9.01 29.20
N VAL A 272 -12.90 9.67 28.55
CA VAL A 272 -14.33 9.52 28.87
C VAL A 272 -15.08 9.25 27.57
N CYS A 273 -15.43 7.99 27.35
CA CYS A 273 -16.21 7.58 26.18
C CYS A 273 -17.70 7.69 26.47
N LYS A 274 -18.44 8.36 25.59
CA LYS A 274 -19.90 8.44 25.69
C LYS A 274 -20.51 7.08 25.38
N GLY A 275 -21.01 6.38 26.40
CA GLY A 275 -21.76 5.13 26.26
C GLY A 275 -23.26 5.34 26.08
N ALA A 276 -23.98 4.27 25.74
CA ALA A 276 -25.43 4.30 25.48
C ALA A 276 -26.29 4.61 26.72
N ALA A 277 -25.79 4.33 27.93
CA ALA A 277 -26.52 4.58 29.19
C ALA A 277 -25.67 5.29 30.26
N LEU A 278 -24.38 4.96 30.37
CA LEU A 278 -23.42 5.61 31.27
C LEU A 278 -22.11 5.90 30.52
N PRO A 279 -21.42 7.02 30.81
CA PRO A 279 -20.11 7.28 30.25
C PRO A 279 -19.09 6.25 30.77
N MET A 280 -18.32 5.66 29.86
CA MET A 280 -17.20 4.79 30.24
C MET A 280 -16.00 5.68 30.53
N ILE A 281 -15.52 5.62 31.77
CA ILE A 281 -14.28 6.29 32.18
C ILE A 281 -13.15 5.28 32.11
N GLY A 282 -12.05 5.68 31.49
CA GLY A 282 -10.89 4.83 31.30
C GLY A 282 -9.57 5.57 31.41
N LEU A 283 -8.49 4.80 31.34
CA LEU A 283 -7.14 5.29 31.20
C LEU A 283 -6.80 5.40 29.72
N LYS A 284 -6.28 6.56 29.34
CA LYS A 284 -5.84 6.80 27.97
C LYS A 284 -4.49 6.13 27.75
N THR A 285 -4.43 5.20 26.80
CA THR A 285 -3.20 4.53 26.38
C THR A 285 -2.93 4.80 24.92
N SER A 286 -1.67 4.98 24.54
CA SER A 286 -1.29 5.20 23.14
C SER A 286 -0.02 4.43 22.79
N PHE A 287 0.00 3.80 21.63
CA PHE A 287 1.12 3.01 21.13
C PHE A 287 1.15 3.00 19.60
N TRP A 288 2.22 2.45 19.02
CA TRP A 288 2.37 2.26 17.58
C TRP A 288 2.18 0.80 17.20
N GLU A 289 1.20 0.53 16.36
CA GLU A 289 0.83 -0.82 15.91
C GLU A 289 1.43 -1.12 14.52
N PRO A 290 2.23 -2.20 14.39
CA PRO A 290 2.67 -2.71 13.09
C PRO A 290 1.54 -3.51 12.43
N LYS A 291 0.70 -2.82 11.66
CA LYS A 291 -0.55 -3.40 11.13
C LYS A 291 -0.62 -3.56 9.62
N ARG A 292 0.30 -2.96 8.86
CA ARG A 292 0.27 -2.99 7.39
C ARG A 292 1.68 -3.07 6.83
N ILE A 293 1.81 -3.80 5.73
CA ILE A 293 3.02 -3.79 4.91
C ILE A 293 2.68 -3.11 3.59
N ILE A 294 3.60 -2.31 3.09
CA ILE A 294 3.51 -1.68 1.78
C ILE A 294 4.77 -2.09 1.04
N ASP A 295 4.65 -2.69 -0.14
CA ASP A 295 5.80 -2.82 -1.04
C ASP A 295 5.69 -1.79 -2.16
N THR A 296 6.85 -1.37 -2.66
CA THR A 296 6.96 -0.53 -3.85
C THR A 296 7.90 -1.25 -4.80
N VAL A 297 7.37 -1.66 -5.95
CA VAL A 297 8.03 -2.63 -6.83
C VAL A 297 8.13 -2.13 -8.26
N SER A 298 9.28 -2.43 -8.85
CA SER A 298 9.58 -2.21 -10.26
C SER A 298 9.02 -3.34 -11.11
N ASP A 299 8.95 -4.53 -10.53
CA ASP A 299 8.47 -5.74 -11.17
C ASP A 299 6.96 -5.88 -10.97
N PRO A 300 6.12 -5.81 -12.02
CA PRO A 300 4.68 -5.92 -11.86
C PRO A 300 4.29 -7.25 -11.25
N TYR A 301 3.32 -7.22 -10.33
CA TYR A 301 2.82 -8.40 -9.61
C TYR A 301 3.86 -9.10 -8.72
N CYS A 302 5.01 -8.48 -8.45
CA CYS A 302 5.97 -8.97 -7.46
C CYS A 302 5.43 -8.70 -6.05
N MET A 303 5.09 -9.77 -5.32
CA MET A 303 4.59 -9.70 -3.96
C MET A 303 5.74 -9.87 -3.00
N MET A 304 6.37 -8.76 -2.61
CA MET A 304 7.59 -8.80 -1.81
C MET A 304 7.41 -9.53 -0.47
N PRO A 305 6.33 -9.32 0.32
CA PRO A 305 6.16 -9.99 1.62
C PRO A 305 5.95 -11.49 1.51
N LEU A 306 5.49 -11.95 0.35
CA LEU A 306 5.19 -13.35 0.06
C LEU A 306 6.35 -14.06 -0.63
N GLY A 307 7.33 -13.29 -1.13
CA GLY A 307 8.49 -13.83 -1.84
C GLY A 307 8.14 -14.48 -3.19
N THR A 308 7.02 -14.09 -3.79
CA THR A 308 6.53 -14.71 -5.03
C THR A 308 5.98 -13.68 -6.01
N GLN A 309 5.88 -14.06 -7.27
CA GLN A 309 5.24 -13.26 -8.31
C GLN A 309 3.86 -13.86 -8.62
N LEU A 310 2.80 -13.05 -8.50
CA LEU A 310 1.43 -13.52 -8.62
C LEU A 310 1.05 -13.89 -10.06
N SER A 311 1.53 -13.11 -11.02
CA SER A 311 1.23 -13.28 -12.44
C SER A 311 2.36 -12.78 -13.31
N LYS A 312 2.46 -13.35 -14.51
CA LYS A 312 3.27 -12.76 -15.58
C LYS A 312 2.60 -11.49 -16.09
N PRO A 313 3.35 -10.41 -16.36
CA PRO A 313 2.79 -9.20 -16.94
C PRO A 313 2.29 -9.47 -18.36
N VAL A 314 1.16 -8.87 -18.72
CA VAL A 314 0.62 -8.85 -20.08
C VAL A 314 0.99 -7.54 -20.79
N PRO A 315 0.90 -7.44 -22.12
CA PRO A 315 1.09 -6.17 -22.82
C PRO A 315 0.22 -5.04 -22.23
N GLY A 316 0.84 -3.89 -22.01
CA GLY A 316 0.20 -2.73 -21.36
C GLY A 316 0.30 -2.72 -19.82
N THR A 317 0.90 -3.73 -19.20
CA THR A 317 1.27 -3.68 -17.77
C THR A 317 2.48 -2.75 -17.60
N LEU A 318 2.38 -1.73 -16.75
CA LEU A 318 3.48 -0.81 -16.50
C LEU A 318 4.46 -1.39 -15.47
N SER A 319 5.72 -1.54 -15.86
CA SER A 319 6.84 -1.79 -14.95
C SER A 319 7.36 -0.49 -14.34
N GLY A 320 7.87 -0.58 -13.12
CA GLY A 320 8.59 0.50 -12.49
C GLY A 320 10.01 0.67 -13.00
N GLY A 321 10.60 1.78 -12.62
CA GLY A 321 11.93 2.20 -13.01
C GLY A 321 12.14 3.68 -12.70
N TYR A 322 13.29 4.20 -13.09
CA TYR A 322 13.59 5.63 -12.93
C TYR A 322 14.32 6.19 -14.14
N VAL A 323 14.09 7.47 -14.40
CA VAL A 323 14.84 8.28 -15.35
C VAL A 323 15.57 9.35 -14.55
N GLU A 324 16.89 9.38 -14.69
CA GLU A 324 17.76 10.32 -13.99
C GLU A 324 18.14 11.50 -14.91
N THR A 325 17.98 12.71 -14.40
CA THR A 325 18.56 13.94 -14.96
C THR A 325 19.66 14.45 -14.03
N ASN A 326 20.43 15.46 -14.46
CA ASN A 326 21.53 16.01 -13.65
C ASN A 326 21.13 16.46 -12.23
N THR A 327 19.84 16.74 -11.98
CA THR A 327 19.36 17.31 -10.72
C THR A 327 18.19 16.55 -10.09
N SER A 328 17.58 15.58 -10.77
CA SER A 328 16.37 14.91 -10.27
C SER A 328 16.18 13.53 -10.89
N LYS A 329 15.49 12.65 -10.16
CA LYS A 329 15.06 11.33 -10.62
C LYS A 329 13.54 11.32 -10.72
N ARG A 330 13.02 10.99 -11.90
CA ARG A 330 11.60 10.67 -12.09
C ARG A 330 11.43 9.17 -11.96
N VAL A 331 10.75 8.73 -10.92
CA VAL A 331 10.57 7.33 -10.54
C VAL A 331 9.13 6.93 -10.78
N PHE A 332 8.90 5.74 -11.33
CA PHE A 332 7.61 5.08 -11.33
C PHE A 332 7.73 3.73 -10.63
N GLN A 333 6.79 3.38 -9.76
CA GLN A 333 6.71 2.07 -9.12
C GLN A 333 5.24 1.64 -8.97
N GLN A 334 5.01 0.33 -9.00
CA GLN A 334 3.78 -0.25 -8.50
C GLN A 334 3.86 -0.35 -6.97
N ALA A 335 2.72 -0.45 -6.31
CA ALA A 335 2.65 -0.65 -4.89
C ALA A 335 1.54 -1.62 -4.53
N HIS A 336 1.79 -2.44 -3.51
CA HIS A 336 0.77 -3.29 -2.94
C HIS A 336 0.64 -3.02 -1.45
N TYR A 337 -0.60 -2.98 -0.99
CA TYR A 337 -0.95 -2.65 0.39
C TYR A 337 -1.55 -3.88 1.06
N PHE A 338 -0.83 -4.40 2.04
CA PHE A 338 -1.19 -5.60 2.77
C PHE A 338 -1.73 -5.26 4.15
N ILE A 339 -2.83 -5.91 4.51
CA ILE A 339 -3.28 -6.02 5.90
C ILE A 339 -2.40 -7.08 6.57
N PHE A 340 -1.58 -6.66 7.52
CA PHE A 340 -0.64 -7.54 8.22
C PHE A 340 -0.60 -7.18 9.71
N PRO A 341 -1.58 -7.66 10.50
CA PRO A 341 -1.62 -7.37 11.93
C PRO A 341 -0.57 -8.23 12.64
N ALA A 342 0.66 -7.71 12.78
CA ALA A 342 1.81 -8.51 13.21
C ALA A 342 1.67 -9.01 14.65
N TRP A 343 1.10 -8.21 15.56
CA TRP A 343 0.82 -8.62 16.94
C TRP A 343 -0.12 -9.81 17.02
N LYS A 344 -1.15 -9.81 16.18
CA LYS A 344 -2.09 -10.92 16.06
C LYS A 344 -1.38 -12.18 15.56
N ILE A 345 -0.64 -12.07 14.46
CA ILE A 345 0.12 -13.20 13.91
C ILE A 345 1.08 -13.83 14.95
N LEU A 346 1.65 -13.02 15.84
CA LEU A 346 2.58 -13.46 16.89
C LEU A 346 1.94 -13.80 18.23
N ASN A 347 0.62 -13.77 18.32
CA ASN A 347 -0.13 -14.00 19.56
C ASN A 347 0.23 -13.06 20.72
N MET A 348 0.40 -11.78 20.41
CA MET A 348 0.77 -10.72 21.35
C MET A 348 -0.34 -9.67 21.48
N PHE A 349 -0.55 -9.16 22.69
CA PHE A 349 -1.40 -7.99 22.98
C PHE A 349 -2.89 -8.08 22.54
N TYR A 350 -3.42 -9.26 22.26
CA TYR A 350 -4.83 -9.46 21.86
C TYR A 350 -5.87 -8.97 22.88
N ASP A 351 -5.50 -8.92 24.17
CA ASP A 351 -6.42 -8.47 25.23
C ASP A 351 -6.68 -6.96 25.21
N ILE A 352 -5.99 -6.20 24.35
CA ILE A 352 -6.19 -4.77 24.22
C ILE A 352 -7.47 -4.50 23.38
N PRO A 353 -8.54 -3.94 23.94
CA PRO A 353 -9.87 -3.87 23.31
C PRO A 353 -9.98 -2.92 22.11
N CYS A 354 -8.93 -2.16 21.81
CA CYS A 354 -8.89 -1.21 20.69
C CYS A 354 -8.11 -1.72 19.47
N LEU A 355 -7.52 -2.92 19.57
CA LEU A 355 -6.85 -3.55 18.44
C LEU A 355 -7.87 -4.18 17.51
N ASP A 356 -7.59 -4.06 16.22
CA ASP A 356 -8.48 -4.53 15.18
C ASP A 356 -8.26 -6.03 14.96
N ASP A 357 -9.33 -6.82 15.03
CA ASP A 357 -9.27 -8.27 14.81
C ASP A 357 -9.30 -8.63 13.30
N GLU A 358 -8.39 -8.05 12.52
CA GLU A 358 -8.32 -8.25 11.07
C GLU A 358 -7.49 -9.49 10.69
N GLY A 359 -7.72 -10.09 9.52
CA GLY A 359 -6.88 -11.16 8.97
C GLY A 359 -5.77 -10.61 8.07
N PHE A 360 -4.88 -11.49 7.60
CA PHE A 360 -4.01 -11.12 6.47
C PHE A 360 -4.86 -10.96 5.20
N ASP A 361 -4.66 -9.88 4.46
CA ASP A 361 -5.35 -9.62 3.19
C ASP A 361 -4.49 -8.73 2.28
N VAL A 362 -4.65 -8.88 0.97
CA VAL A 362 -4.11 -7.92 -0.02
C VAL A 362 -5.19 -6.89 -0.29
N ALA A 363 -5.12 -5.74 0.38
CA ALA A 363 -6.16 -4.74 0.33
C ALA A 363 -6.13 -3.90 -0.95
N MET A 364 -4.94 -3.71 -1.54
CA MET A 364 -4.79 -2.94 -2.77
C MET A 364 -3.60 -3.45 -3.58
N MET A 365 -3.78 -3.48 -4.90
CA MET A 365 -2.74 -3.71 -5.89
C MET A 365 -2.85 -2.64 -6.96
N THR A 366 -1.76 -1.95 -7.29
CA THR A 366 -1.87 -0.77 -8.16
C THR A 366 -1.79 -1.10 -9.64
N GLU A 367 -1.30 -2.26 -10.05
CA GLU A 367 -1.28 -2.73 -11.44
C GLU A 367 -2.69 -2.76 -12.04
N ILE A 368 -3.68 -3.07 -11.20
CA ILE A 368 -5.08 -3.18 -11.57
C ILE A 368 -5.86 -1.87 -11.32
N LEU A 369 -5.23 -0.84 -10.76
CA LEU A 369 -5.86 0.47 -10.56
C LEU A 369 -5.54 1.41 -11.73
N PRO A 370 -6.55 1.83 -12.51
CA PRO A 370 -6.30 2.60 -13.73
C PRO A 370 -5.70 3.98 -13.42
N GLN A 371 -6.09 4.60 -12.32
CA GLN A 371 -5.59 5.90 -11.87
C GLN A 371 -4.14 5.87 -11.41
N TRP A 372 -3.65 4.74 -10.90
CA TRP A 372 -2.27 4.67 -10.45
C TRP A 372 -1.30 4.69 -11.64
N ASN A 373 -1.73 4.07 -12.74
CA ASN A 373 -1.01 3.93 -13.99
C ASN A 373 -1.18 5.15 -14.91
N ASN A 374 -2.06 6.11 -14.58
CA ASN A 374 -2.36 7.27 -15.41
C ASN A 374 -2.57 8.54 -14.57
N GLU A 375 -1.57 9.42 -14.55
CA GLU A 375 -1.60 10.69 -13.79
C GLU A 375 -2.79 11.58 -14.17
N ALA A 376 -3.14 11.66 -15.45
CA ALA A 376 -4.25 12.49 -15.91
C ALA A 376 -5.60 11.96 -15.40
N LEU A 377 -5.81 10.65 -15.45
CA LEU A 377 -6.99 10.03 -14.86
C LEU A 377 -7.02 10.22 -13.34
N SER A 378 -5.87 10.10 -12.65
CA SER A 378 -5.75 10.36 -11.22
C SER A 378 -6.18 11.78 -10.82
N LEU A 379 -5.83 12.79 -11.64
CA LEU A 379 -6.25 14.18 -11.43
C LEU A 379 -7.74 14.42 -11.73
N ILE A 380 -8.34 13.66 -12.66
CA ILE A 380 -9.79 13.72 -12.92
C ILE A 380 -10.57 13.14 -11.73
N ILE A 381 -10.09 12.02 -11.18
CA ILE A 381 -10.66 11.35 -10.00
C ILE A 381 -10.48 12.18 -8.73
N ASN A 382 -9.30 12.77 -8.54
CA ASN A 382 -8.94 13.59 -7.37
C ASN A 382 -8.69 15.05 -7.79
N PRO A 383 -9.74 15.77 -8.21
CA PRO A 383 -9.65 17.11 -8.80
C PRO A 383 -9.11 18.15 -7.82
N GLU A 384 -9.23 17.94 -6.51
CA GLU A 384 -8.67 18.84 -5.50
C GLU A 384 -7.16 19.03 -5.63
N ALA A 385 -6.46 18.07 -6.25
CA ALA A 385 -5.04 18.20 -6.60
C ALA A 385 -4.76 19.47 -7.39
N LEU A 386 -5.70 19.91 -8.24
CA LEU A 386 -5.56 21.13 -9.04
C LEU A 386 -5.54 22.40 -8.18
N LEU A 387 -6.17 22.38 -7.00
CA LEU A 387 -6.10 23.50 -6.06
C LEU A 387 -4.70 23.63 -5.43
N PHE A 388 -3.93 22.55 -5.41
CA PHE A 388 -2.57 22.50 -4.85
C PHE A 388 -1.48 22.51 -5.93
N ALA A 389 -1.85 22.52 -7.22
CA ALA A 389 -0.93 22.62 -8.35
C ALA A 389 -0.46 24.06 -8.60
N ASN A 390 -0.14 24.81 -7.54
CA ASN A 390 0.30 26.20 -7.61
C ASN A 390 1.55 26.43 -6.75
N PRO A 391 2.39 27.43 -7.08
CA PRO A 391 3.65 27.67 -6.37
C PRO A 391 3.49 27.91 -4.86
N VAL A 392 2.38 28.49 -4.42
CA VAL A 392 2.12 28.77 -3.00
C VAL A 392 1.94 27.47 -2.22
N ALA A 393 1.16 26.53 -2.77
CA ALA A 393 0.97 25.21 -2.18
C ALA A 393 2.25 24.37 -2.18
N THR A 394 3.07 24.45 -3.22
CA THR A 394 4.37 23.76 -3.28
C THR A 394 5.35 24.29 -2.25
N ILE A 395 5.46 25.63 -2.10
CA ILE A 395 6.36 26.22 -1.10
C ILE A 395 5.89 25.90 0.33
N ALA A 396 4.58 25.77 0.56
CA ALA A 396 4.06 25.37 1.86
C ALA A 396 4.61 24.02 2.34
N CYS A 397 4.97 23.10 1.43
CA CYS A 397 5.56 21.81 1.79
C CYS A 397 6.94 21.93 2.46
N SER A 398 7.65 23.06 2.32
CA SER A 398 8.90 23.29 3.06
C SER A 398 8.69 23.35 4.58
N ALA A 399 7.56 23.91 5.04
CA ALA A 399 7.20 23.92 6.46
C ALA A 399 6.93 22.50 6.97
N ASP A 400 6.28 21.67 6.15
CA ASP A 400 6.05 20.26 6.44
C ASP A 400 7.35 19.44 6.51
N ALA A 401 8.32 19.74 5.62
CA ALA A 401 9.63 19.10 5.59
C ALA A 401 10.43 19.38 6.87
N ILE A 402 10.44 20.64 7.33
CA ILE A 402 11.08 21.02 8.59
C ILE A 402 10.40 20.31 9.77
N ALA A 403 9.06 20.30 9.80
CA ALA A 403 8.29 19.65 10.86
C ALA A 403 8.55 18.13 10.92
N GLY A 404 8.53 17.44 9.78
CA GLY A 404 8.81 15.99 9.70
C GLY A 404 10.28 15.62 9.93
N THR A 405 11.21 16.57 9.77
CA THR A 405 12.63 16.35 10.03
C THR A 405 12.97 16.39 11.53
N TYR A 406 12.35 17.30 12.28
CA TYR A 406 12.61 17.49 13.71
C TYR A 406 11.47 16.96 14.61
N GLY A 407 10.51 16.25 14.04
CA GLY A 407 9.27 15.88 14.68
C GLY A 407 8.31 15.18 13.73
N MET A 408 7.02 15.45 13.91
CA MET A 408 5.96 14.84 13.11
C MET A 408 5.45 15.80 12.03
N PRO A 409 5.00 15.28 10.87
CA PRO A 409 4.49 16.11 9.78
C PRO A 409 3.20 16.86 10.16
N LEU A 410 2.95 17.96 9.45
CA LEU A 410 1.81 18.86 9.68
C LEU A 410 0.55 18.32 8.97
N ASN A 411 -0.44 17.90 9.74
CA ASN A 411 -1.72 17.40 9.21
C ASN A 411 -2.50 18.45 8.39
N ALA A 412 -2.32 19.74 8.69
CA ALA A 412 -2.97 20.81 7.92
C ALA A 412 -2.49 20.87 6.46
N LEU A 413 -1.25 20.45 6.20
CA LEU A 413 -0.64 20.38 4.87
C LEU A 413 -0.78 18.97 4.30
N PHE A 414 -2.00 18.45 4.24
CA PHE A 414 -2.26 17.05 3.85
C PHE A 414 -1.84 16.73 2.41
N TRP A 415 -1.65 17.72 1.53
CA TRP A 415 -1.16 17.52 0.17
C TRP A 415 0.37 17.37 0.09
N CYS A 416 1.09 17.67 1.18
CA CYS A 416 2.54 17.59 1.29
C CYS A 416 2.98 16.31 2.02
N MET A 417 4.13 15.77 1.62
CA MET A 417 4.83 14.67 2.27
C MET A 417 6.24 15.12 2.69
N GLY A 418 6.35 16.30 3.30
CA GLY A 418 7.63 16.92 3.67
C GLY A 418 8.67 16.91 2.55
N SER A 419 9.89 16.46 2.85
CA SER A 419 10.98 16.37 1.86
C SER A 419 10.69 15.37 0.74
N TRP A 420 9.78 14.41 0.94
CA TRP A 420 9.42 13.40 -0.06
C TRP A 420 8.53 13.95 -1.19
N GLY A 421 8.17 15.24 -1.12
CA GLY A 421 7.46 15.97 -2.17
C GLY A 421 5.95 16.02 -1.98
N ASN A 422 5.22 16.12 -3.09
CA ASN A 422 3.76 16.23 -3.09
C ASN A 422 3.09 14.85 -3.13
N VAL A 423 1.99 14.72 -2.39
CA VAL A 423 1.18 13.49 -2.39
C VAL A 423 0.44 13.31 -3.72
N TYR A 424 0.08 14.40 -4.39
CA TYR A 424 -0.59 14.38 -5.69
C TYR A 424 0.41 14.42 -6.86
N PRO A 425 0.04 13.84 -8.03
CA PRO A 425 -1.13 12.97 -8.26
C PRO A 425 -1.03 11.65 -7.48
N LEU A 426 -2.17 10.99 -7.23
CA LEU A 426 -2.22 9.65 -6.60
C LEU A 426 -1.88 8.59 -7.66
N SER A 427 -0.63 8.60 -8.08
CA SER A 427 -0.04 7.71 -9.08
C SER A 427 1.30 7.17 -8.59
N GLY A 428 1.79 6.14 -9.27
CA GLY A 428 3.10 5.54 -8.99
C GLY A 428 4.29 6.42 -9.35
N SER A 429 4.07 7.58 -9.96
CA SER A 429 5.11 8.45 -10.51
C SER A 429 5.46 9.62 -9.61
N ILE A 430 6.70 9.71 -9.16
CA ILE A 430 7.20 10.78 -8.29
C ILE A 430 8.53 11.33 -8.79
N THR A 431 8.79 12.60 -8.53
CA THR A 431 10.09 13.22 -8.81
C THR A 431 10.76 13.55 -7.48
N SER A 432 11.95 13.00 -7.24
CA SER A 432 12.79 13.30 -6.06
C SER A 432 14.26 13.28 -6.45
N THR A 433 15.13 13.82 -5.60
CA THR A 433 16.59 13.73 -5.75
C THR A 433 17.14 12.35 -5.38
N ASP A 434 16.42 11.59 -4.56
CA ASP A 434 16.85 10.28 -4.06
C ASP A 434 15.84 9.17 -4.40
N PHE A 435 16.34 8.01 -4.81
CA PHE A 435 15.50 6.89 -5.25
C PHE A 435 14.81 6.17 -4.09
N VAL A 436 15.44 6.08 -2.90
CA VAL A 436 14.85 5.48 -1.70
C VAL A 436 13.77 6.40 -1.15
N GLU A 437 14.03 7.72 -1.14
CA GLU A 437 13.07 8.74 -0.75
C GLU A 437 11.84 8.74 -1.68
N ALA A 438 12.05 8.65 -2.99
CA ALA A 438 10.97 8.49 -3.96
C ALA A 438 10.08 7.29 -3.63
N ASN A 439 10.68 6.13 -3.33
CA ASN A 439 9.95 4.92 -2.97
C ASN A 439 9.19 5.07 -1.64
N ALA A 440 9.76 5.74 -0.63
CA ALA A 440 9.04 6.08 0.60
C ALA A 440 7.85 7.01 0.32
N GLY A 441 8.01 7.98 -0.58
CA GLY A 441 6.93 8.84 -1.07
C GLY A 441 5.80 8.07 -1.76
N ILE A 442 6.13 7.07 -2.60
CA ILE A 442 5.15 6.19 -3.25
C ILE A 442 4.43 5.31 -2.22
N ALA A 443 5.15 4.79 -1.21
CA ALA A 443 4.53 4.07 -0.10
C ALA A 443 3.55 4.99 0.67
N ALA A 444 3.94 6.24 0.96
CA ALA A 444 3.09 7.23 1.61
C ALA A 444 1.85 7.59 0.76
N ARG A 445 1.99 7.72 -0.57
CA ARG A 445 0.85 7.89 -1.49
C ARG A 445 -0.12 6.71 -1.42
N SER A 446 0.39 5.49 -1.29
CA SER A 446 -0.45 4.30 -1.14
C SER A 446 -1.32 4.39 0.13
N ILE A 447 -0.77 4.88 1.24
CA ILE A 447 -1.55 5.15 2.47
C ILE A 447 -2.67 6.14 2.19
N PHE A 448 -2.36 7.25 1.51
CA PHE A 448 -3.39 8.26 1.21
C PHE A 448 -4.44 7.75 0.21
N THR A 449 -4.04 6.94 -0.77
CA THR A 449 -4.96 6.24 -1.68
C THR A 449 -5.92 5.35 -0.91
N MET A 450 -5.45 4.60 0.11
CA MET A 450 -6.34 3.82 0.97
C MET A 450 -7.38 4.70 1.69
N GLY A 451 -7.02 5.92 2.07
CA GLY A 451 -7.96 6.92 2.58
C GLY A 451 -9.02 7.29 1.56
N ARG A 452 -8.61 7.57 0.31
CA ARG A 452 -9.53 7.91 -0.79
C ARG A 452 -10.44 6.77 -1.22
N LEU A 453 -9.98 5.53 -1.09
CA LEU A 453 -10.80 4.33 -1.32
C LEU A 453 -11.76 4.04 -0.15
N GLY A 454 -11.66 4.78 0.96
CA GLY A 454 -12.50 4.57 2.14
C GLY A 454 -12.10 3.35 2.98
N LEU A 455 -10.82 2.97 2.93
CA LEU A 455 -10.25 1.81 3.62
C LEU A 455 -9.29 2.19 4.76
N LEU A 456 -8.99 3.49 4.92
CA LEU A 456 -8.17 4.02 6.01
C LEU A 456 -9.04 4.54 7.16
N TRP A 457 -8.72 4.10 8.38
CA TRP A 457 -9.48 4.41 9.59
C TRP A 457 -8.52 4.85 10.69
N ASN A 458 -8.80 6.02 11.27
CA ASN A 458 -8.04 6.54 12.39
C ASN A 458 -8.80 6.30 13.70
N THR A 459 -8.04 6.13 14.79
CA THR A 459 -8.62 6.20 16.14
C THR A 459 -8.86 7.67 16.49
N SER A 460 -9.97 7.94 17.18
CA SER A 460 -10.26 9.25 17.72
C SER A 460 -9.20 9.62 18.78
N ASP A 461 -8.98 10.93 19.00
CA ASP A 461 -7.94 11.37 19.95
C ASP A 461 -8.25 10.93 21.39
N ASP A 462 -9.53 10.73 21.76
CA ASP A 462 -9.95 10.18 23.05
C ASP A 462 -9.86 8.64 23.13
N GLY A 463 -9.59 7.96 22.00
CA GLY A 463 -9.45 6.52 21.90
C GLY A 463 -10.75 5.73 22.04
N CYS A 464 -11.89 6.39 21.80
CA CYS A 464 -13.21 5.85 22.05
C CYS A 464 -13.90 5.27 20.80
N TYR A 465 -13.60 5.79 19.61
CA TYR A 465 -14.20 5.32 18.37
C TYR A 465 -13.21 5.42 17.21
N ARG A 466 -13.59 4.82 16.07
CA ARG A 466 -12.83 4.92 14.82
C ARG A 466 -13.58 5.81 13.85
N GLU A 467 -12.84 6.66 13.16
CA GLU A 467 -13.35 7.54 12.12
C GLU A 467 -12.69 7.22 10.78
N LEU A 468 -13.48 7.24 9.71
CA LEU A 468 -12.96 7.12 8.36
C LEU A 468 -12.05 8.33 8.08
N ALA A 469 -10.90 8.09 7.46
CA ALA A 469 -9.92 9.13 7.16
C ALA A 469 -9.73 9.33 5.64
N PRO A 470 -10.70 9.94 4.91
CA PRO A 470 -10.51 10.30 3.51
C PRO A 470 -9.37 11.29 3.30
N ILE A 471 -9.19 12.20 4.26
CA ILE A 471 -7.98 13.01 4.42
C ILE A 471 -7.16 12.37 5.52
N TRP A 472 -5.95 11.93 5.19
CA TRP A 472 -5.06 11.31 6.16
C TRP A 472 -4.60 12.29 7.24
N LYS A 473 -4.33 11.74 8.43
CA LYS A 473 -3.60 12.42 9.51
C LYS A 473 -2.18 11.85 9.49
N LYS A 474 -1.25 12.53 8.80
CA LYS A 474 0.13 12.06 8.55
C LYS A 474 0.89 11.76 9.83
N ASP A 475 0.61 12.50 10.90
CA ASP A 475 1.19 12.28 12.22
C ASP A 475 0.78 10.93 12.86
N ARG A 476 -0.18 10.20 12.29
CA ARG A 476 -0.57 8.87 12.74
C ARG A 476 0.26 7.75 12.13
N PHE A 477 1.20 8.05 11.23
CA PHE A 477 1.93 7.03 10.47
C PHE A 477 3.45 7.21 10.58
N LYS A 478 4.14 6.07 10.71
CA LYS A 478 5.59 5.97 10.56
C LYS A 478 5.92 4.78 9.68
N LEU A 479 6.98 4.89 8.89
CA LEU A 479 7.46 3.84 8.02
C LEU A 479 8.80 3.30 8.52
N GLN A 480 8.96 1.99 8.43
CA GLN A 480 10.25 1.33 8.60
C GLN A 480 10.60 0.63 7.29
N LEU A 481 11.79 0.90 6.76
CA LEU A 481 12.32 0.17 5.63
C LEU A 481 12.74 -1.24 6.06
N MET A 482 12.12 -2.26 5.48
CA MET A 482 12.43 -3.67 5.75
C MET A 482 13.39 -4.25 4.71
N ARG A 483 13.19 -3.93 3.43
CA ARG A 483 13.99 -4.41 2.29
C ARG A 483 14.21 -3.29 1.27
N PRO A 484 15.35 -3.23 0.56
CA PRO A 484 16.37 -4.29 0.41
C PRO A 484 17.32 -4.41 1.62
N THR A 485 17.53 -3.32 2.37
CA THR A 485 18.35 -3.29 3.57
C THR A 485 17.52 -2.87 4.77
N ARG A 486 17.32 -3.76 5.74
CA ARG A 486 16.57 -3.48 6.96
C ARG A 486 17.11 -2.22 7.65
N ALA A 487 16.22 -1.29 7.98
CA ALA A 487 16.49 -0.15 8.81
C ALA A 487 15.84 -0.35 10.19
N ASN A 488 16.52 0.11 11.24
CA ASN A 488 15.97 0.19 12.59
C ASN A 488 15.30 1.55 12.86
N ALA A 489 15.48 2.51 11.96
CA ALA A 489 14.94 3.86 12.07
C ALA A 489 13.44 3.86 11.76
N CYS A 490 12.68 4.62 12.55
CA CYS A 490 11.23 4.75 12.45
C CYS A 490 10.93 6.12 11.83
N LEU A 491 10.60 6.14 10.55
CA LEU A 491 10.56 7.37 9.76
C LEU A 491 9.16 7.99 9.79
N PRO A 492 8.97 9.19 10.35
CA PRO A 492 7.79 9.99 10.08
C PRO A 492 7.72 10.31 8.59
N ILE A 493 6.50 10.48 8.07
CA ILE A 493 6.29 10.87 6.69
C ILE A 493 6.94 12.24 6.43
N GLY A 494 7.83 12.29 5.44
CA GLY A 494 8.47 13.52 4.98
C GLY A 494 9.76 13.92 5.68
N ARG A 495 10.35 13.04 6.50
CA ARG A 495 11.69 13.25 7.08
C ARG A 495 12.77 13.27 6.00
N GLU A 496 13.65 14.27 6.06
CA GLU A 496 14.74 14.51 5.10
C GLU A 496 15.55 13.27 4.75
N GLY A 497 15.62 12.93 3.45
CA GLY A 497 16.28 11.73 2.93
C GLY A 497 17.76 11.63 3.32
N LEU A 498 18.50 12.74 3.32
CA LEU A 498 19.93 12.78 3.66
C LEU A 498 20.25 12.18 5.04
N LEU A 499 19.28 12.11 5.95
CA LEU A 499 19.47 11.57 7.30
C LEU A 499 19.37 10.04 7.37
N TRP A 500 18.77 9.37 6.38
CA TRP A 500 18.40 7.96 6.52
C TRP A 500 18.50 7.09 5.25
N THR A 501 18.58 7.67 4.05
CA THR A 501 18.60 6.89 2.79
C THR A 501 19.97 6.26 2.47
N GLY A 502 21.04 6.71 3.14
CA GLY A 502 22.41 6.23 2.91
C GLY A 502 22.55 4.70 3.03
N GLY A 503 23.03 4.06 1.96
CA GLY A 503 23.25 2.61 1.91
C GLY A 503 21.97 1.76 1.92
N LYS A 504 20.81 2.36 1.65
CA LYS A 504 19.49 1.68 1.64
C LYS A 504 19.00 1.27 0.27
N HIS A 505 19.71 1.62 -0.80
CA HIS A 505 19.46 1.16 -2.16
C HIS A 505 20.54 0.16 -2.59
N ASP A 506 20.10 -0.99 -3.10
CA ASP A 506 20.94 -1.97 -3.78
C ASP A 506 20.61 -1.88 -5.27
N PRO A 507 21.55 -1.49 -6.15
CA PRO A 507 21.31 -1.37 -7.59
C PRO A 507 20.88 -2.67 -8.29
N LEU A 508 20.99 -3.82 -7.62
CA LEU A 508 20.52 -5.11 -8.14
C LEU A 508 19.11 -5.48 -7.66
N LYS A 509 18.53 -4.67 -6.76
CA LYS A 509 17.22 -4.85 -6.11
C LYS A 509 16.49 -3.50 -6.05
N ASP A 510 15.69 -3.25 -7.07
CA ASP A 510 14.93 -1.99 -7.22
C ASP A 510 13.57 -1.99 -6.48
N ASN A 511 13.26 -3.06 -5.75
CA ASN A 511 12.02 -3.23 -4.99
C ASN A 511 12.24 -2.93 -3.51
N PHE A 512 11.29 -2.24 -2.89
CA PHE A 512 11.32 -1.88 -1.48
C PHE A 512 10.13 -2.47 -0.74
N MET A 513 10.32 -2.73 0.55
CA MET A 513 9.26 -3.16 1.44
C MET A 513 9.29 -2.33 2.71
N TRP A 514 8.13 -1.85 3.11
CA TRP A 514 7.92 -0.91 4.19
C TRP A 514 6.94 -1.50 5.20
N MET A 515 7.32 -1.56 6.48
CA MET A 515 6.34 -1.75 7.55
C MET A 515 5.75 -0.38 7.89
N MET A 516 4.42 -0.29 7.84
CA MET A 516 3.69 0.88 8.30
C MET A 516 3.22 0.67 9.75
N PHE A 517 3.70 1.54 10.62
CA PHE A 517 3.25 1.66 12.00
C PHE A 517 2.17 2.73 12.06
N GLU A 518 0.99 2.36 12.58
CA GLU A 518 -0.10 3.29 12.83
C GLU A 518 -0.19 3.60 14.31
N LYS A 519 -0.37 4.87 14.66
CA LYS A 519 -0.63 5.27 16.02
C LYS A 519 -2.06 4.95 16.43
N LYS A 520 -2.20 4.12 17.45
CA LYS A 520 -3.47 3.81 18.12
C LYS A 520 -3.57 4.55 19.44
N ASP A 521 -4.62 5.35 19.60
CA ASP A 521 -5.07 5.84 20.90
C ASP A 521 -6.25 4.99 21.36
N CYS A 522 -6.23 4.58 22.62
CA CYS A 522 -7.22 3.67 23.19
C CYS A 522 -7.66 4.13 24.57
N CYS A 523 -8.95 3.99 24.83
CA CYS A 523 -9.52 4.19 26.16
C CYS A 523 -9.75 2.84 26.84
N ILE A 524 -8.87 2.46 27.76
CA ILE A 524 -8.97 1.20 28.51
C ILE A 524 -9.78 1.46 29.76
N ARG A 525 -10.86 0.72 29.97
CA ARG A 525 -11.72 0.85 31.16
C ARG A 525 -10.88 0.71 32.44
N ALA A 526 -10.95 1.72 33.30
CA ALA A 526 -10.45 1.60 34.66
C ALA A 526 -11.50 0.77 35.42
N TYR A 527 -11.08 -0.37 35.96
CA TYR A 527 -11.96 -1.27 36.71
C TYR A 527 -12.62 -0.60 37.90
#